data_AF-A0A6C2C7B6-F1
#
_entry.id   AF-A0A6C2C7B6-F1
#
_cell.length_a   1.000
_cell.length_b   1.000
_cell.length_c   1.000
_cell.angle_alpha   90.00
_cell.angle_beta   90.00
_cell.angle_gamma   90.00
#
_symmetry.space_group_name_H-M   'P 1'
#
loop_
_entity.id
_entity.type
_entity.pdbx_description
1 polymer ?
#
loop_
_entity_poly.entity_id
_entity_poly.type
_entity_poly.pdbx_seq_one_letter_code
_entity_poly.pdbx_strand_id
1 'polypeptide(L)'
;MANDLCPVCETNKLSLMSSENLADGKICANCLSRLGLVAGTTGISVLLKRITVDKAKELLANNQMLAISASQSQQQANISSIEIPIEPKVSVAIPDEIKGWNWGAFSFNWIWGIANKTYLPLLALIPLFNIVWVFIVGAKGNEWAWRDGNYKDIDTFKAVQKTWNRAGLVQFIVLMIILAFYALFFAAIISSFVNSYNAYSSYGY
;
A
#
# COMPACT_ATOMS: atom_id res chain seq x y z
N MET A 1 30.92 49.26 0.86
CA MET A 1 29.94 48.20 0.54
C MET A 1 30.71 46.89 0.60
N ALA A 2 30.47 46.08 1.63
CA ALA A 2 31.26 44.88 1.88
C ALA A 2 31.22 43.96 0.64
N ASN A 3 32.38 43.53 0.18
CA ASN A 3 32.48 42.51 -0.85
C ASN A 3 31.99 41.20 -0.21
N ASP A 4 30.70 40.93 -0.31
CA ASP A 4 30.08 39.70 0.18
C ASP A 4 30.51 38.54 -0.73
N LEU A 5 31.77 38.12 -0.59
CA LEU A 5 32.30 36.93 -1.22
C LEU A 5 31.66 35.70 -0.57
N CYS A 6 31.49 34.65 -1.36
CA CYS A 6 30.97 33.40 -0.86
C CYS A 6 31.93 32.84 0.21
N PRO A 7 31.48 32.65 1.47
CA PRO A 7 32.34 32.14 2.54
C PRO A 7 32.85 30.73 2.28
N VAL A 8 32.26 29.99 1.33
CA VAL A 8 32.65 28.61 0.98
C VAL A 8 33.83 28.58 -0.01
N CYS A 9 33.83 29.40 -1.06
CA CYS A 9 34.89 29.39 -2.08
C CYS A 9 35.72 30.67 -2.17
N GLU A 10 35.35 31.72 -1.44
CA GLU A 10 36.06 33.01 -1.30
C GLU A 10 36.35 33.74 -2.63
N THR A 11 35.73 33.30 -3.73
CA THR A 11 36.04 33.73 -5.10
C THR A 11 34.84 34.33 -5.83
N ASN A 12 33.62 33.84 -5.56
CA ASN A 12 32.41 34.32 -6.21
C ASN A 12 31.69 35.36 -5.34
N LYS A 13 31.22 36.46 -5.95
CA LYS A 13 30.39 37.46 -5.26
C LYS A 13 28.97 36.94 -5.06
N LEU A 14 28.41 37.18 -3.88
CA LEU A 14 27.01 36.89 -3.56
C LEU A 14 26.12 38.02 -4.08
N SER A 15 25.21 37.69 -4.99
CA SER A 15 24.10 38.56 -5.40
C SER A 15 22.80 37.96 -4.86
N LEU A 16 21.81 38.81 -4.55
CA LEU A 16 20.50 38.39 -4.02
C LEU A 16 19.84 37.28 -4.84
N MET A 17 20.05 37.26 -6.16
CA MET A 17 19.48 36.26 -7.07
C MET A 17 20.36 35.01 -7.27
N SER A 18 21.59 35.00 -6.75
CA SER A 18 22.58 33.93 -6.95
C SER A 18 23.04 33.29 -5.62
N SER A 19 22.57 33.82 -4.49
CA SER A 19 22.92 33.34 -3.16
C SER A 19 21.79 32.52 -2.53
N GLU A 20 22.13 31.34 -2.02
CA GLU A 20 21.24 30.53 -1.19
C GLU A 20 21.70 30.51 0.27
N ASN A 21 20.80 30.21 1.21
CA ASN A 21 21.09 30.23 2.64
C ASN A 21 21.43 28.84 3.19
N LEU A 22 22.61 28.72 3.81
CA LEU A 22 23.04 27.61 4.67
C LEU A 22 22.52 27.78 6.10
N ALA A 23 22.87 26.86 7.01
CA ALA A 23 22.55 26.96 8.43
C ALA A 23 23.15 28.23 9.10
N ASP A 24 24.37 28.59 8.70
CA ASP A 24 25.21 29.60 9.35
C ASP A 24 25.83 30.61 8.37
N GLY A 25 25.41 30.60 7.10
CA GLY A 25 25.97 31.49 6.08
C GLY A 25 25.22 31.46 4.75
N LYS A 26 25.84 32.05 3.71
CA LYS A 26 25.33 32.03 2.34
C LYS A 26 26.27 31.28 1.42
N ILE A 27 25.74 30.72 0.34
CA ILE A 27 26.51 30.01 -0.68
C ILE A 27 26.20 30.57 -2.07
N CYS A 28 27.22 30.65 -2.93
CA CYS A 28 27.02 31.08 -4.33
C CYS A 28 26.47 29.93 -5.19
N ALA A 29 25.81 30.28 -6.29
CA ALA A 29 25.28 29.31 -7.24
C ALA A 29 26.33 28.32 -7.75
N ASN A 30 27.59 28.73 -7.95
CA ASN A 30 28.65 27.82 -8.42
C ASN A 30 28.99 26.73 -7.40
N CYS A 31 29.19 27.10 -6.13
CA CYS A 31 29.43 26.14 -5.06
C CYS A 31 28.21 25.25 -4.82
N LEU A 32 27.02 25.81 -4.92
CA LEU A 32 25.77 25.07 -4.82
C LEU A 32 25.67 23.99 -5.91
N SER A 33 26.00 24.35 -7.17
CA SER A 33 26.06 23.39 -8.27
C SER A 33 27.14 22.32 -8.09
N ARG A 34 28.32 22.70 -7.56
CA ARG A 34 29.40 21.74 -7.24
C ARG A 34 29.06 20.79 -6.09
N LEU A 35 28.21 21.24 -5.17
CA LEU A 35 27.60 20.39 -4.15
C LEU A 35 26.45 19.54 -4.71
N GLY A 36 26.15 19.61 -6.01
CA GLY A 36 25.11 18.80 -6.65
C GLY A 36 23.69 19.31 -6.41
N LEU A 37 23.53 20.58 -6.04
CA LEU A 37 22.23 21.19 -5.77
C LEU A 37 21.85 22.19 -6.88
N VAL A 38 20.61 22.09 -7.37
CA VAL A 38 20.09 22.94 -8.46
C VAL A 38 19.19 24.04 -7.90
N ALA A 39 19.66 25.29 -7.91
CA ALA A 39 18.91 26.45 -7.39
C ALA A 39 17.45 26.49 -7.88
N GLY A 40 16.51 26.83 -6.97
CA GLY A 40 15.09 27.01 -7.31
C GLY A 40 14.20 25.76 -7.25
N THR A 41 14.70 24.57 -6.87
CA THR A 41 13.84 23.39 -6.68
C THR A 41 13.22 23.33 -5.28
N THR A 42 11.97 22.85 -5.20
CA THR A 42 11.19 22.73 -3.96
C THR A 42 11.85 21.72 -3.02
N GLY A 43 12.63 22.19 -2.04
CA GLY A 43 13.25 21.36 -1.01
C GLY A 43 14.70 21.72 -0.64
N ILE A 44 15.41 22.44 -1.50
CA ILE A 44 16.82 22.80 -1.27
C ILE A 44 17.01 23.70 -0.04
N SER A 45 16.10 24.65 0.18
CA SER A 45 16.17 25.56 1.32
C SER A 45 16.08 24.83 2.68
N VAL A 46 15.39 23.68 2.73
CA VAL A 46 15.30 22.86 3.94
C VAL A 46 16.59 22.06 4.19
N LEU A 47 17.24 21.59 3.13
CA LEU A 47 18.50 20.85 3.20
C LEU A 47 19.68 21.77 3.52
N LEU A 48 19.77 22.92 2.86
CA LEU A 48 20.85 23.88 3.10
C LEU A 48 20.83 24.43 4.53
N LYS A 49 19.65 24.63 5.11
CA LYS A 49 19.51 25.02 6.52
C LYS A 49 20.04 23.98 7.53
N ARG A 50 20.42 22.78 7.09
CA ARG A 50 21.00 21.72 7.93
C ARG A 50 22.52 21.62 7.81
N ILE A 51 23.15 22.44 6.98
CA ILE A 51 24.57 22.32 6.60
C ILE A 51 25.27 23.62 6.91
N THR A 52 26.45 23.52 7.54
CA THR A 52 27.31 24.66 7.85
C THR A 52 28.28 24.97 6.72
N VAL A 53 28.81 26.19 6.70
CA VAL A 53 29.85 26.62 5.74
C VAL A 53 31.06 25.68 5.77
N ASP A 54 31.52 25.28 6.96
CA ASP A 54 32.69 24.40 7.10
C ASP A 54 32.44 23.01 6.49
N LYS A 55 31.23 22.46 6.68
CA LYS A 55 30.87 21.18 6.07
C LYS A 55 30.78 21.30 4.55
N ALA A 56 30.27 22.42 4.04
CA ALA A 56 30.27 22.69 2.60
C ALA A 56 31.69 22.79 2.02
N LYS A 57 32.64 23.41 2.74
CA LYS A 57 34.05 23.45 2.36
C LYS A 57 34.67 22.05 2.30
N GLU A 58 34.45 21.24 3.33
CA GLU A 58 34.95 19.86 3.40
C GLU A 58 34.46 19.01 2.22
N LEU A 59 33.17 19.08 1.91
CA LEU A 59 32.57 18.33 0.81
C LEU A 59 33.13 18.75 -0.55
N LEU A 60 33.28 20.06 -0.78
CA LEU A 60 33.86 20.57 -2.03
C LEU A 60 35.34 20.20 -2.17
N ALA A 61 36.11 20.22 -1.08
CA ALA A 61 37.50 19.83 -1.09
C ALA A 61 37.68 18.35 -1.48
N ASN A 62 36.74 17.50 -1.06
CA ASN A 62 36.75 16.07 -1.36
C ASN A 62 36.02 15.72 -2.67
N ASN A 63 35.56 16.72 -3.45
CA ASN A 63 34.70 16.55 -4.63
C ASN A 63 33.46 15.68 -4.36
N GLN A 64 32.94 15.77 -3.13
CA GLN A 64 31.74 15.07 -2.67
C GLN A 64 30.54 15.98 -2.88
N MET A 65 29.55 15.49 -3.63
CA MET A 65 28.26 16.17 -3.72
C MET A 65 27.41 15.86 -2.49
N LEU A 66 26.53 16.78 -2.11
CA LEU A 66 25.49 16.55 -1.12
C LEU A 66 24.47 15.55 -1.68
N ALA A 67 24.78 14.27 -1.56
CA ALA A 67 23.83 13.24 -1.86
C ALA A 67 22.72 13.28 -0.80
N ILE A 68 21.46 13.42 -1.23
CA ILE A 68 20.27 13.23 -0.37
C ILE A 68 20.15 11.75 0.07
N SER A 69 21.01 10.86 -0.42
CA SER A 69 21.14 9.50 0.08
C SER A 69 22.10 9.46 1.28
N ALA A 70 21.52 9.12 2.42
CA ALA A 70 22.12 8.55 3.62
C ALA A 70 23.62 8.21 3.55
N SER A 71 24.33 8.63 4.60
CA SER A 71 25.62 8.09 5.04
C SER A 71 25.74 6.58 4.77
N GLN A 72 26.53 6.21 3.78
CA GLN A 72 26.95 4.83 3.55
C GLN A 72 28.21 4.50 4.37
N SER A 73 28.37 3.18 4.58
CA SER A 73 29.58 2.43 4.92
C SER A 73 29.97 2.18 6.39
N GLN A 74 29.07 1.51 7.12
CA GLN A 74 29.33 0.13 7.61
C GLN A 74 28.07 -0.75 7.39
N GLN A 75 27.87 -1.26 6.17
CA GLN A 75 27.39 -2.64 5.89
C GLN A 75 27.33 -2.89 4.37
N GLN A 76 28.34 -3.63 3.91
CA GLN A 76 28.41 -4.59 2.80
C GLN A 76 27.67 -4.34 1.48
N ALA A 77 28.46 -4.17 0.41
CA ALA A 77 28.02 -4.13 -0.98
C ALA A 77 28.00 -5.53 -1.63
N ASN A 78 26.90 -5.86 -2.31
CA ASN A 78 26.91 -6.56 -3.60
C ASN A 78 25.59 -6.24 -4.33
N ILE A 79 25.66 -5.30 -5.28
CA ILE A 79 24.51 -4.79 -6.04
C ILE A 79 24.61 -5.32 -7.46
N SER A 80 23.87 -6.39 -7.72
CA SER A 80 23.41 -6.78 -9.05
C SER A 80 21.87 -6.67 -9.16
N SER A 81 21.22 -5.86 -8.32
CA SER A 81 19.76 -5.75 -8.25
C SER A 81 19.32 -4.29 -8.09
N ILE A 82 18.76 -3.74 -9.16
CA ILE A 82 18.02 -2.48 -9.16
C ILE A 82 16.72 -2.73 -8.37
N GLU A 83 16.53 -2.08 -7.22
CA GLU A 83 15.28 -2.15 -6.44
C GLU A 83 14.74 -0.76 -6.11
N ILE A 84 13.49 -0.56 -6.52
CA ILE A 84 12.62 0.59 -6.24
C ILE A 84 12.38 0.68 -4.72
N PRO A 85 12.31 1.86 -4.08
CA PRO A 85 11.99 1.96 -2.65
C PRO A 85 10.53 1.53 -2.37
N ILE A 86 10.35 0.24 -2.13
CA ILE A 86 9.19 -0.32 -1.44
C ILE A 86 9.64 -0.39 0.02
N GLU A 87 8.96 0.27 0.96
CA GLU A 87 9.17 -0.03 2.39
C GLU A 87 9.12 -1.56 2.54
N PRO A 88 10.19 -2.22 3.03
CA PRO A 88 10.14 -3.65 3.23
C PRO A 88 9.12 -3.87 4.33
N LYS A 89 7.92 -4.29 3.93
CA LYS A 89 6.95 -4.85 4.84
C LYS A 89 7.66 -6.00 5.52
N VAL A 90 8.15 -5.76 6.75
CA VAL A 90 8.78 -6.78 7.59
C VAL A 90 7.87 -7.99 7.48
N SER A 91 8.41 -9.09 6.92
CA SER A 91 7.62 -10.27 6.64
C SER A 91 7.21 -10.87 7.98
N VAL A 92 6.06 -10.43 8.48
CA VAL A 92 5.46 -10.96 9.71
C VAL A 92 5.34 -12.46 9.47
N ALA A 93 6.08 -13.25 10.26
CA ALA A 93 5.97 -14.69 10.21
C ALA A 93 4.49 -15.06 10.43
N ILE A 94 3.92 -15.84 9.50
CA ILE A 94 2.54 -16.28 9.54
C ILE A 94 2.53 -17.64 10.25
N PRO A 95 2.03 -17.73 11.50
CA PRO A 95 1.91 -19.00 12.18
C PRO A 95 1.02 -19.96 11.40
N ASP A 96 1.37 -21.23 11.34
CA ASP A 96 0.55 -22.21 10.61
C ASP A 96 -0.85 -22.37 11.24
N GLU A 97 -0.97 -22.12 12.54
CA GLU A 97 -2.20 -22.26 13.33
C GLU A 97 -3.32 -21.29 12.98
N ILE A 98 -3.02 -20.21 12.25
CA ILE A 98 -3.99 -19.22 11.79
C ILE A 98 -4.40 -19.43 10.33
N LYS A 99 -3.66 -20.27 9.61
CA LYS A 99 -3.98 -20.61 8.22
C LYS A 99 -5.24 -21.46 8.19
N GLY A 100 -5.97 -21.35 7.08
CA GLY A 100 -7.19 -22.11 6.84
C GLY A 100 -8.37 -21.24 6.48
N TRP A 101 -9.48 -21.92 6.19
CA TRP A 101 -10.68 -21.29 5.68
C TRP A 101 -11.34 -20.34 6.69
N ASN A 102 -11.78 -19.18 6.21
CA ASN A 102 -12.57 -18.22 6.96
C ASN A 102 -13.92 -17.95 6.26
N TRP A 103 -14.99 -18.49 6.84
CA TRP A 103 -16.36 -18.29 6.36
C TRP A 103 -16.81 -16.83 6.43
N GLY A 104 -16.29 -16.05 7.38
CA GLY A 104 -16.54 -14.61 7.48
C GLY A 104 -15.90 -13.85 6.33
N ALA A 105 -14.65 -14.16 6.00
CA ALA A 105 -13.95 -13.59 4.85
C ALA A 105 -14.64 -13.99 3.53
N PHE A 106 -15.12 -15.22 3.42
CA PHE A 106 -15.82 -15.73 2.23
C PHE A 106 -17.22 -15.15 2.02
N SER A 107 -17.96 -14.85 3.11
CA SER A 107 -19.38 -14.43 3.02
C SER A 107 -19.55 -12.91 3.14
N PHE A 108 -18.66 -12.25 3.88
CA PHE A 108 -18.70 -10.80 4.14
C PHE A 108 -17.49 -10.05 3.56
N ASN A 109 -16.69 -10.70 2.73
CA ASN A 109 -15.61 -10.22 1.84
C ASN A 109 -15.11 -8.81 2.15
N TRP A 110 -15.76 -7.79 1.59
CA TRP A 110 -15.35 -6.39 1.69
C TRP A 110 -15.58 -5.80 3.09
N ILE A 111 -16.70 -6.14 3.75
CA ILE A 111 -16.98 -5.73 5.14
C ILE A 111 -15.94 -6.36 6.08
N TRP A 112 -15.71 -7.66 5.91
CA TRP A 112 -14.72 -8.40 6.67
C TRP A 112 -13.31 -7.82 6.44
N GLY A 113 -12.96 -7.50 5.19
CA GLY A 113 -11.68 -6.88 4.84
C GLY A 113 -11.46 -5.53 5.53
N ILE A 114 -12.44 -4.64 5.47
CA ILE A 114 -12.38 -3.33 6.16
C ILE A 114 -12.21 -3.52 7.68
N ALA A 115 -13.01 -4.39 8.29
CA ALA A 115 -12.95 -4.63 9.73
C ALA A 115 -11.60 -5.22 10.19
N ASN A 116 -10.94 -5.99 9.32
CA ASN A 116 -9.64 -6.61 9.59
C ASN A 116 -8.46 -5.85 8.96
N LYS A 117 -8.68 -4.61 8.48
CA LYS A 117 -7.67 -3.73 7.86
C LYS A 117 -6.90 -4.38 6.70
N THR A 118 -7.53 -5.28 5.98
CA THR A 118 -6.98 -5.89 4.78
C THR A 118 -7.86 -5.57 3.59
N TYR A 119 -7.28 -4.96 2.55
CA TYR A 119 -8.05 -4.33 1.48
C TYR A 119 -8.11 -5.14 0.18
N LEU A 120 -7.35 -6.24 0.07
CA LEU A 120 -7.49 -7.20 -1.04
C LEU A 120 -8.92 -7.76 -1.19
N PRO A 121 -9.67 -8.02 -0.11
CA PRO A 121 -11.08 -8.41 -0.21
C PRO A 121 -11.98 -7.38 -0.90
N LEU A 122 -11.59 -6.10 -1.03
CA LEU A 122 -12.39 -5.11 -1.76
C LEU A 122 -12.54 -5.43 -3.25
N LEU A 123 -11.61 -6.21 -3.83
CA LEU A 123 -11.74 -6.65 -5.22
C LEU A 123 -12.96 -7.56 -5.44
N ALA A 124 -13.57 -8.08 -4.37
CA ALA A 124 -14.85 -8.79 -4.42
C ALA A 124 -16.01 -7.93 -4.96
N LEU A 125 -15.86 -6.60 -5.02
CA LEU A 125 -16.87 -5.72 -5.59
C LEU A 125 -16.93 -5.76 -7.13
N ILE A 126 -15.98 -6.43 -7.78
CA ILE A 126 -15.96 -6.63 -9.23
C ILE A 126 -16.80 -7.88 -9.57
N PRO A 127 -18.01 -7.77 -10.16
CA PRO A 127 -19.01 -8.84 -10.14
C PRO A 127 -18.56 -10.21 -10.70
N LEU A 128 -18.00 -10.24 -11.91
CA LEU A 128 -17.58 -11.51 -12.55
C LEU A 128 -16.30 -12.07 -11.93
N PHE A 129 -15.37 -11.19 -11.55
CA PHE A 129 -14.13 -11.59 -10.88
C PHE A 129 -14.41 -12.17 -9.48
N ASN A 130 -15.44 -11.65 -8.81
CA ASN A 130 -15.83 -12.05 -7.47
C ASN A 130 -16.11 -13.55 -7.37
N ILE A 131 -16.66 -14.17 -8.43
CA ILE A 131 -17.01 -15.59 -8.46
C ILE A 131 -15.83 -16.47 -8.04
N VAL A 132 -14.61 -16.14 -8.46
CA VAL A 132 -13.39 -16.86 -8.07
C VAL A 132 -12.74 -16.21 -6.85
N TRP A 133 -12.73 -14.88 -6.80
CA TRP A 133 -12.02 -14.13 -5.77
C TRP A 133 -12.54 -14.43 -4.35
N VAL A 134 -13.84 -14.66 -4.16
CA VAL A 134 -14.41 -15.03 -2.85
C VAL A 134 -13.73 -16.24 -2.23
N PHE A 135 -13.37 -17.24 -3.04
CA PHE A 135 -12.72 -18.45 -2.54
C PHE A 135 -11.28 -18.18 -2.12
N ILE A 136 -10.57 -17.32 -2.85
CA ILE A 136 -9.22 -16.90 -2.48
C ILE A 136 -9.26 -16.10 -1.17
N VAL A 137 -10.23 -15.20 -1.03
CA VAL A 137 -10.45 -14.44 0.20
C VAL A 137 -10.78 -15.38 1.36
N GLY A 138 -11.64 -16.38 1.15
CA GLY A 138 -11.97 -17.40 2.16
C GLY A 138 -10.74 -18.20 2.60
N ALA A 139 -9.87 -18.60 1.67
CA ALA A 139 -8.70 -19.42 1.98
C ALA A 139 -7.52 -18.63 2.57
N LYS A 140 -7.27 -17.42 2.08
CA LYS A 140 -6.07 -16.61 2.43
C LYS A 140 -6.36 -15.42 3.33
N GLY A 141 -7.64 -15.12 3.59
CA GLY A 141 -8.05 -13.94 4.35
C GLY A 141 -7.33 -13.85 5.70
N ASN A 142 -7.28 -14.94 6.46
CA ASN A 142 -6.61 -14.96 7.77
C ASN A 142 -5.14 -14.53 7.69
N GLU A 143 -4.41 -14.97 6.67
CA GLU A 143 -3.01 -14.59 6.46
C GLU A 143 -2.87 -13.09 6.22
N TRP A 144 -3.76 -12.52 5.42
CA TRP A 144 -3.75 -11.10 5.13
C TRP A 144 -4.13 -10.25 6.35
N ALA A 145 -5.19 -10.65 7.07
CA ALA A 145 -5.62 -9.98 8.30
C ALA A 145 -4.57 -10.06 9.42
N TRP A 146 -3.84 -11.17 9.53
CA TRP A 146 -2.73 -11.28 10.48
C TRP A 146 -1.59 -10.32 10.14
N ARG A 147 -1.23 -10.28 8.86
CA ARG A 147 -0.11 -9.47 8.37
C ARG A 147 -0.39 -7.97 8.40
N ASP A 148 -1.65 -7.57 8.20
CA ASP A 148 -2.07 -6.16 8.13
C ASP A 148 -2.67 -5.66 9.46
N GLY A 149 -2.96 -6.58 10.39
CA GLY A 149 -3.59 -6.29 11.67
C GLY A 149 -2.61 -5.97 12.80
N ASN A 150 -3.13 -5.36 13.87
CA ASN A 150 -2.36 -4.97 15.06
C ASN A 150 -2.46 -6.03 16.18
N TYR A 151 -2.31 -7.31 15.83
CA TYR A 151 -2.43 -8.42 16.79
C TYR A 151 -1.09 -8.67 17.49
N LYS A 152 -1.13 -8.83 18.82
CA LYS A 152 0.06 -9.11 19.64
C LYS A 152 0.25 -10.60 19.91
N ASP A 153 -0.83 -11.37 19.80
CA ASP A 153 -0.88 -12.79 20.11
C ASP A 153 -1.89 -13.53 19.21
N ILE A 154 -1.64 -14.83 19.03
CA ILE A 154 -2.41 -15.71 18.15
C ILE A 154 -3.83 -15.96 18.71
N ASP A 155 -3.97 -16.05 20.03
CA ASP A 155 -5.25 -16.39 20.66
C ASP A 155 -6.29 -15.29 20.48
N THR A 156 -5.88 -14.03 20.67
CA THR A 156 -6.72 -12.85 20.42
C THR A 156 -7.14 -12.79 18.95
N PHE A 157 -6.23 -13.06 18.02
CA PHE A 157 -6.57 -13.13 16.61
C PHE A 157 -7.59 -14.24 16.32
N LYS A 158 -7.35 -15.45 16.84
CA LYS A 158 -8.25 -16.60 16.64
C LYS A 158 -9.62 -16.37 17.27
N ALA A 159 -9.70 -15.66 18.40
CA ALA A 159 -10.98 -15.29 19.01
C ALA A 159 -11.80 -14.36 18.10
N VAL A 160 -11.16 -13.36 17.49
CA VAL A 160 -11.79 -12.47 16.51
C VAL A 160 -12.22 -13.27 15.27
N GLN A 161 -11.32 -14.08 14.71
CA GLN A 161 -11.64 -14.87 13.51
C GLN A 161 -12.67 -15.96 13.76
N LYS A 162 -12.78 -16.51 14.97
CA LYS A 162 -13.83 -17.47 15.35
C LYS A 162 -15.21 -16.82 15.32
N THR A 163 -15.31 -15.57 15.76
CA THR A 163 -16.56 -14.80 15.71
C THR A 163 -16.99 -14.55 14.26
N TRP A 164 -16.05 -14.09 13.42
CA TRP A 164 -16.29 -13.90 11.99
C TRP A 164 -16.65 -15.21 11.27
N ASN A 165 -15.93 -16.29 11.56
CA ASN A 165 -16.20 -17.61 10.99
C ASN A 165 -17.62 -18.08 11.28
N ARG A 166 -18.06 -17.97 12.54
CA ARG A 166 -19.41 -18.38 12.92
C ARG A 166 -20.46 -17.52 12.21
N ALA A 167 -20.29 -16.20 12.21
CA ALA A 167 -21.22 -15.29 11.54
C ALA A 167 -21.29 -15.57 10.03
N GLY A 168 -20.14 -15.77 9.38
CA GLY A 168 -20.07 -16.05 7.95
C GLY A 168 -20.70 -17.39 7.58
N LEU A 169 -20.48 -18.43 8.38
CA LEU A 169 -21.09 -19.73 8.12
C LEU A 169 -22.61 -19.67 8.21
N VAL A 170 -23.15 -18.98 9.22
CA VAL A 170 -24.60 -18.76 9.36
C VAL A 170 -25.13 -17.99 8.14
N GLN A 171 -24.45 -16.91 7.73
CA GLN A 171 -24.84 -16.14 6.55
C GLN A 171 -24.84 -16.98 5.27
N PHE A 172 -23.82 -17.82 5.08
CA PHE A 172 -23.74 -18.71 3.92
C PHE A 172 -24.91 -19.69 3.89
N ILE A 173 -25.23 -20.33 5.01
CA ILE A 173 -26.36 -21.26 5.11
C ILE A 173 -27.68 -20.54 4.79
N VAL A 174 -27.91 -19.37 5.38
CA VAL A 174 -29.11 -18.55 5.10
C VAL A 174 -29.22 -18.20 3.61
N LEU A 175 -28.11 -17.78 2.99
CA LEU A 175 -28.08 -17.47 1.56
C LEU A 175 -28.38 -18.69 0.69
N MET A 176 -27.85 -19.87 1.03
CA MET A 176 -28.14 -21.11 0.30
C MET A 176 -29.61 -21.52 0.43
N ILE A 177 -30.22 -21.35 1.60
CA ILE A 177 -31.65 -21.59 1.81
C ILE A 177 -32.49 -20.64 0.95
N ILE A 178 -32.17 -19.34 0.97
CA ILE A 178 -32.87 -18.33 0.16
C ILE A 178 -32.74 -18.66 -1.33
N LEU A 179 -31.53 -18.99 -1.80
CA LEU A 179 -31.29 -19.36 -3.20
C LEU A 179 -32.09 -20.59 -3.61
N ALA A 180 -32.17 -21.61 -2.76
CA ALA A 180 -32.99 -22.79 -3.01
C ALA A 180 -34.48 -22.45 -3.14
N PHE A 181 -35.02 -21.62 -2.23
CA PHE A 181 -36.41 -21.15 -2.32
C PHE A 181 -36.65 -20.34 -3.60
N TYR A 182 -35.73 -19.44 -3.98
CA TYR A 182 -35.83 -18.71 -5.24
C TYR A 182 -35.80 -19.66 -6.44
N ALA A 183 -34.90 -20.64 -6.47
CA ALA A 183 -34.82 -21.61 -7.56
C ALA A 183 -36.13 -22.41 -7.71
N LEU A 184 -36.71 -22.87 -6.59
CA LEU A 184 -37.99 -23.58 -6.57
C LEU A 184 -39.14 -22.68 -7.05
N PHE A 185 -39.17 -21.43 -6.58
CA PHE A 185 -40.19 -20.45 -7.00
C PHE A 185 -40.11 -20.17 -8.51
N PHE A 186 -38.92 -19.92 -9.04
CA PHE A 186 -38.71 -19.72 -10.48
C PHE A 186 -39.05 -20.97 -11.30
N ALA A 187 -38.69 -22.17 -10.82
CA ALA A 187 -39.04 -23.42 -11.48
C ALA A 187 -40.57 -23.63 -11.54
N ALA A 188 -41.29 -23.28 -10.48
CA ALA A 188 -42.76 -23.35 -10.45
C ALA A 188 -43.39 -22.37 -11.46
N ILE A 189 -42.87 -21.15 -11.55
CA ILE A 189 -43.32 -20.15 -12.54
C ILE A 189 -43.08 -20.69 -13.96
N ILE A 190 -41.87 -21.15 -14.26
CA ILE A 190 -41.53 -21.69 -15.58
C ILE A 190 -42.42 -22.89 -15.92
N SER A 191 -42.64 -23.81 -14.97
CA SER A 191 -43.54 -24.96 -15.14
C SER A 191 -44.97 -24.52 -15.49
N SER A 192 -45.49 -23.49 -14.80
CA SER A 192 -46.81 -22.92 -15.11
C SER A 192 -46.91 -22.36 -16.54
N PHE A 193 -45.88 -21.63 -16.99
CA PHE A 193 -45.82 -21.11 -18.36
C PHE A 193 -45.70 -22.23 -19.40
N VAL A 194 -44.85 -23.23 -19.15
CA VAL A 194 -44.68 -24.40 -20.04
C VAL A 194 -45.99 -25.18 -20.16
N ASN A 195 -46.68 -25.42 -19.06
CA ASN A 195 -47.98 -26.10 -19.07
C ASN A 195 -49.02 -25.31 -19.87
N SER A 196 -49.04 -23.99 -19.71
CA SER A 196 -49.96 -23.10 -20.44
C SER A 196 -49.66 -23.07 -21.94
N TYR A 197 -48.38 -23.04 -22.32
CA TYR A 197 -47.93 -23.13 -23.72
C TYR A 197 -48.29 -24.48 -24.36
N ASN A 198 -48.06 -25.58 -23.64
CA ASN A 198 -48.43 -26.92 -24.09
C ASN A 198 -49.94 -27.06 -24.27
N ALA A 199 -50.73 -26.47 -23.36
CA ALA A 199 -52.19 -26.43 -23.51
C ALA A 199 -52.58 -25.68 -24.78
N TYR A 200 -52.05 -24.46 -25.01
CA TYR A 200 -52.35 -23.68 -26.21
C TYR A 200 -51.99 -24.41 -27.51
N SER A 201 -50.80 -24.98 -27.60
CA SER A 201 -50.34 -25.73 -28.79
C SER A 201 -51.16 -27.00 -29.04
N SER A 202 -51.69 -27.66 -28.01
CA SER A 202 -52.56 -28.83 -28.16
C SER A 202 -53.91 -28.53 -28.83
N TYR A 203 -54.36 -27.27 -28.79
CA TYR A 203 -55.61 -26.84 -29.44
C TYR A 203 -55.44 -26.43 -30.92
N GLY A 204 -54.24 -26.52 -31.50
CA GLY A 204 -54.04 -26.47 -32.96
C GLY A 204 -54.03 -25.08 -33.60
N TYR A 205 -53.52 -24.05 -32.91
CA TYR A 205 -53.14 -22.76 -33.52
C TYR A 205 -51.64 -22.69 -33.77
#